data_AF-A0A519VHH7-F1
#
_entry.id   AF-A0A519VHH7-F1
#
_cell.length_a   1.000
_cell.length_b   1.000
_cell.length_c   1.000
_cell.angle_alpha   90.00
_cell.angle_beta   90.00
_cell.angle_gamma   90.00
#
_symmetry.space_group_name_H-M   'P 1'
#
loop_
_entity.id
_entity.type
_entity.pdbx_description
1 polymer ?
#
loop_
_entity_poly.entity_id
_entity_poly.type
_entity_poly.pdbx_seq_one_letter_code
_entity_poly.pdbx_strand_id
1 'polypeptide(L)'
;MNSLKLITISCTIILSFILLLFLNYFLTRNFKSKINNDGKLKISFGIWYAAIFLAGATIISTIINVVIEVIDNLIKIKPEKLYLELIKATSLAVGVGFIWLFLWYLVVSFLTKMIPLKANEIEEMEEDNFGYFLIKGMMLLGLIFSLSSVLSMMLRTLIPNVEIPFYH
;
A
#
# COMPACT_ATOMS: atom_id res chain seq x y z
N MET A 1 16.21 -1.53 24.29
CA MET A 1 15.37 -2.26 23.30
C MET A 1 14.13 -1.49 22.88
N ASN A 2 13.37 -0.86 23.79
CA ASN A 2 12.24 0.01 23.40
C ASN A 2 12.62 1.15 22.45
N SER A 3 13.77 1.79 22.67
CA SER A 3 14.26 2.86 21.79
C SER A 3 14.56 2.36 20.37
N LEU A 4 15.11 1.14 20.23
CA LEU A 4 15.36 0.55 18.91
C LEU A 4 14.05 0.27 18.17
N LYS A 5 13.09 -0.37 18.85
CA LYS A 5 11.75 -0.65 18.30
C LYS A 5 11.08 0.63 17.82
N LEU A 6 11.12 1.68 18.63
CA LEU A 6 10.54 2.99 18.28
C LEU A 6 11.23 3.60 17.06
N ILE A 7 12.56 3.61 17.02
CA ILE A 7 13.32 4.15 15.88
C ILE A 7 12.99 3.40 14.58
N THR A 8 12.98 2.07 14.62
CA THR A 8 12.68 1.24 13.44
C THR A 8 11.26 1.45 12.94
N ILE A 9 10.26 1.51 13.83
CA ILE A 9 8.87 1.76 13.46
C ILE A 9 8.73 3.17 12.85
N SER A 10 9.26 4.20 13.51
CA SER A 10 9.19 5.58 13.00
C SER A 10 9.83 5.72 11.62
N CYS A 11 11.00 5.11 11.42
CA CYS A 11 11.66 5.10 10.11
C CYS A 11 10.82 4.39 9.05
N THR A 12 10.24 3.23 9.40
CA THR A 12 9.37 2.46 8.50
C THR A 12 8.13 3.24 8.10
N ILE A 13 7.50 3.97 9.04
CA ILE A 13 6.33 4.82 8.77
C ILE A 13 6.70 5.93 7.78
N ILE A 14 7.77 6.68 8.07
CA ILE A 14 8.21 7.79 7.21
C ILE A 14 8.52 7.28 5.79
N LEU A 15 9.30 6.20 5.69
CA LEU A 15 9.70 5.62 4.41
C LEU A 15 8.49 5.10 3.63
N SER A 16 7.56 4.41 4.29
CA SER A 16 6.34 3.94 3.66
C SER A 16 5.46 5.10 3.20
N PHE A 17 5.37 6.18 3.97
CA PHE A 17 4.58 7.34 3.58
C PHE A 17 5.17 8.05 2.36
N ILE A 18 6.50 8.21 2.31
CA ILE A 18 7.20 8.76 1.14
C ILE A 18 6.95 7.89 -0.11
N LEU A 19 7.07 6.56 0.03
CA LEU A 19 6.78 5.64 -1.07
C LEU A 19 5.32 5.72 -1.53
N LEU A 20 4.37 5.87 -0.61
CA LEU A 20 2.96 6.04 -0.96
C LEU A 20 2.71 7.33 -1.72
N LEU A 21 3.31 8.45 -1.31
CA LEU A 21 3.21 9.71 -2.05
C LEU A 21 3.84 9.60 -3.44
N PHE A 22 5.00 8.96 -3.54
CA PHE A 22 5.67 8.72 -4.81
C PHE A 22 4.83 7.83 -5.74
N LEU A 23 4.27 6.74 -5.21
CA LEU A 23 3.43 5.82 -5.99
C LEU A 23 2.14 6.52 -6.44
N ASN A 24 1.49 7.28 -5.55
CA ASN A 24 0.31 8.08 -5.91
C ASN A 24 0.61 9.05 -7.04
N TYR A 25 1.72 9.79 -6.93
CA TYR A 25 2.17 10.68 -8.00
C TYR A 25 2.43 9.91 -9.29
N PHE A 26 3.14 8.78 -9.22
CA PHE A 26 3.47 7.96 -10.38
C PHE A 26 2.22 7.42 -11.09
N LEU A 27 1.24 6.91 -10.35
CA LEU A 27 0.01 6.34 -10.91
C LEU A 27 -0.91 7.42 -11.50
N THR A 28 -0.88 8.63 -10.96
CA THR A 28 -1.72 9.75 -11.41
C THR A 28 -1.03 10.71 -12.37
N ARG A 29 0.26 10.51 -12.69
CA ARG A 29 1.04 11.42 -13.54
C ARG A 29 0.52 11.52 -14.98
N ASN A 30 -0.13 10.47 -15.48
CA ASN A 30 -0.56 10.39 -16.88
C ASN A 30 -1.80 11.25 -17.16
N PHE A 31 -2.52 11.71 -16.13
CA PHE A 31 -3.64 12.63 -16.29
C PHE A 31 -3.11 14.05 -16.56
N LYS A 32 -3.25 14.51 -17.80
CA LYS A 32 -2.89 15.89 -18.21
C LYS A 32 -3.85 16.92 -17.63
N SER A 33 -5.13 16.57 -17.59
CA SER A 33 -6.23 17.40 -17.11
C SER A 33 -6.46 17.16 -15.60
N LYS A 34 -5.65 17.81 -14.75
CA LYS A 34 -5.84 17.78 -13.28
C LYS A 34 -6.66 18.97 -12.76
N ILE A 35 -6.71 20.02 -13.57
CA ILE A 35 -7.24 21.34 -13.22
C ILE A 35 -8.34 21.68 -14.22
N ASN A 36 -9.49 22.14 -13.73
CA ASN A 36 -10.60 22.64 -14.52
C ASN A 36 -10.27 24.02 -15.12
N ASN A 37 -11.07 24.47 -16.10
CA ASN A 37 -10.92 25.79 -16.72
C ASN A 37 -10.92 26.94 -15.69
N ASP A 38 -11.54 26.73 -14.53
CA ASP A 38 -11.60 27.68 -13.41
C ASP A 38 -10.37 27.65 -12.49
N GLY A 39 -9.31 26.91 -12.84
CA GLY A 39 -8.09 26.77 -12.02
C GLY A 39 -8.25 25.87 -10.79
N LYS A 40 -9.42 25.26 -10.58
CA LYS A 40 -9.70 24.32 -9.48
C LYS A 40 -9.34 22.88 -9.83
N LEU A 41 -8.94 22.10 -8.83
CA LEU A 41 -8.64 20.67 -8.99
C LEU A 41 -9.94 19.90 -9.32
N LYS A 42 -9.88 19.02 -10.33
CA LYS A 42 -11.03 18.23 -10.78
C LYS A 42 -11.53 17.26 -9.70
N ILE A 43 -12.84 17.14 -9.56
CA ILE A 43 -13.43 16.30 -8.50
C ILE A 43 -13.08 14.82 -8.77
N SER A 44 -13.19 14.38 -10.02
CA SER A 44 -12.76 13.06 -10.49
C SER A 44 -11.32 12.72 -10.09
N PHE A 45 -10.37 13.63 -10.35
CA PHE A 45 -8.97 13.47 -9.98
C PHE A 45 -8.81 13.37 -8.46
N GLY A 46 -9.48 14.25 -7.71
CA GLY A 46 -9.44 14.25 -6.25
C GLY A 46 -9.93 12.95 -5.65
N ILE A 47 -11.06 12.42 -6.15
CA ILE A 47 -11.63 11.13 -5.73
C ILE A 47 -10.64 10.00 -6.01
N TRP A 48 -10.07 9.95 -7.21
CA TRP A 48 -9.15 8.88 -7.57
C TRP A 48 -7.87 8.91 -6.75
N TYR A 49 -7.28 10.10 -6.60
CA TYR A 49 -6.12 10.33 -5.76
C TYR A 49 -6.38 9.91 -4.30
N ALA A 50 -7.51 10.33 -3.74
CA ALA A 50 -7.90 9.97 -2.38
C ALA A 50 -8.11 8.46 -2.22
N ALA A 51 -8.71 7.80 -3.21
CA ALA A 51 -8.94 6.35 -3.17
C ALA A 51 -7.61 5.56 -3.13
N ILE A 52 -6.64 5.90 -3.99
CA ILE A 52 -5.32 5.25 -3.99
C ILE A 52 -4.58 5.56 -2.68
N PHE A 53 -4.65 6.80 -2.18
CA PHE A 53 -4.05 7.18 -0.90
C PHE A 53 -4.63 6.38 0.27
N LEU A 54 -5.95 6.30 0.38
CA LEU A 54 -6.62 5.52 1.43
C LEU A 54 -6.30 4.03 1.32
N ALA A 55 -6.32 3.46 0.11
CA ALA A 55 -5.92 2.08 -0.14
C ALA A 55 -4.48 1.83 0.33
N GLY A 56 -3.55 2.72 -0.02
CA GLY A 56 -2.17 2.61 0.46
C GLY A 56 -2.03 2.77 1.97
N ALA A 57 -2.78 3.67 2.61
CA ALA A 57 -2.75 3.83 4.06
C ALA A 57 -3.18 2.55 4.79
N THR A 58 -4.19 1.82 4.27
CA THR A 58 -4.61 0.53 4.85
C THR A 58 -3.53 -0.55 4.74
N ILE A 59 -2.79 -0.57 3.63
CA ILE A 59 -1.65 -1.46 3.43
C ILE A 59 -0.51 -1.10 4.39
N ILE A 60 -0.20 0.19 4.54
CA ILE A 60 0.82 0.66 5.50
C ILE A 60 0.47 0.22 6.93
N SER A 61 -0.79 0.35 7.34
CA SER A 61 -1.24 -0.14 8.65
C SER A 61 -0.94 -1.64 8.83
N THR A 62 -1.21 -2.45 7.80
CA THR A 62 -0.91 -3.89 7.82
C THR A 62 0.60 -4.16 7.89
N ILE A 63 1.41 -3.43 7.11
CA ILE A 63 2.87 -3.53 7.15
C ILE A 63 3.40 -3.21 8.54
N ILE A 64 2.94 -2.13 9.18
CA ILE A 64 3.40 -1.71 10.50
C ILE A 64 3.14 -2.80 11.54
N ASN A 65 1.94 -3.40 11.51
CA ASN A 65 1.60 -4.49 12.43
C ASN A 65 2.56 -5.68 12.29
N VAL A 66 2.88 -6.07 11.06
CA VAL A 66 3.85 -7.15 10.81
C VAL A 66 5.27 -6.74 11.21
N VAL A 67 5.68 -5.50 10.95
CA VAL A 67 7.00 -5.00 11.34
C VAL A 67 7.17 -4.99 12.87
N ILE A 68 6.11 -4.69 13.63
CA ILE A 68 6.12 -4.82 15.08
C ILE A 68 6.40 -6.27 15.51
N GLU A 69 5.71 -7.24 14.89
CA GLU A 69 5.92 -8.67 15.15
C GLU A 69 7.35 -9.13 14.78
N VAL A 70 7.87 -8.68 13.63
CA VAL A 70 9.24 -8.94 13.19
C VAL A 70 10.26 -8.44 14.22
N ILE A 71 10.11 -7.20 14.68
CA ILE A 71 11.01 -6.60 15.67
C ILE A 71 10.98 -7.41 16.96
N ASP A 72 9.79 -7.77 17.45
CA ASP A 72 9.64 -8.52 18.69
C ASP A 72 10.26 -9.92 18.59
N ASN A 73 10.16 -10.59 17.44
CA ASN A 73 10.77 -11.90 17.22
C ASN A 73 12.30 -11.81 17.09
N LEU A 74 12.83 -10.87 16.31
CA LEU A 74 14.28 -10.71 16.15
C LEU A 74 14.98 -10.31 17.45
N ILE A 75 14.32 -9.49 18.27
CA ILE A 75 14.81 -9.14 19.61
C ILE A 75 14.88 -10.37 20.53
N LYS A 76 13.94 -11.32 20.40
CA LYS A 76 13.94 -12.58 21.18
C LYS A 76 15.01 -13.56 20.72
N ILE A 77 15.16 -13.74 19.40
CA ILE A 77 16.14 -14.65 18.79
C ILE A 77 17.58 -14.17 19.03
N LYS A 78 17.80 -12.84 19.04
CA LYS A 78 19.11 -12.19 19.14
C LYS A 78 20.15 -12.75 18.15
N PRO A 79 19.88 -12.67 16.82
CA PRO A 79 20.87 -13.10 15.83
C PRO A 79 22.12 -12.21 15.89
N GLU A 80 23.27 -12.76 15.50
CA GLU A 80 24.56 -12.06 15.49
C GLU A 80 24.51 -10.73 14.71
N LYS A 81 23.70 -10.67 13.65
CA LYS A 81 23.53 -9.49 12.78
C LYS A 81 22.12 -8.90 12.87
N LEU A 82 21.64 -8.64 14.08
CA LEU A 82 20.29 -8.13 14.36
C LEU A 82 19.86 -6.92 13.50
N TYR A 83 20.73 -5.93 13.32
CA TYR A 83 20.40 -4.75 12.51
C TYR A 83 20.19 -5.08 11.03
N LEU A 84 20.98 -6.00 10.48
CA LEU A 84 20.87 -6.39 9.08
C LEU A 84 19.60 -7.20 8.83
N GLU A 85 19.28 -8.14 9.73
CA GLU A 85 18.04 -8.93 9.64
C GLU A 85 16.80 -8.03 9.80
N LEU A 86 16.85 -7.03 10.69
CA LEU A 86 15.79 -6.03 10.81
C LEU A 86 15.58 -5.28 9.49
N ILE A 87 16.64 -4.73 8.89
CA ILE A 87 16.54 -3.97 7.63
C ILE A 87 16.01 -4.87 6.50
N LYS A 88 16.51 -6.10 6.42
CA LYS A 88 16.06 -7.07 5.41
C LYS A 88 14.59 -7.39 5.55
N ALA A 89 14.13 -7.75 6.75
CA ALA A 89 12.73 -8.13 6.97
C ALA A 89 11.78 -6.94 6.79
N THR A 90 12.13 -5.73 7.27
CA THR A 90 11.28 -4.55 7.10
C THR A 90 11.22 -4.08 5.65
N SER A 91 12.34 -4.05 4.93
CA SER A 91 12.36 -3.67 3.50
C SER A 91 11.55 -4.65 2.65
N LEU A 92 11.61 -5.95 2.96
CA LEU A 92 10.84 -6.97 2.26
C LEU A 92 9.34 -6.82 2.55
N ALA A 93 8.95 -6.59 3.81
CA ALA A 93 7.55 -6.34 4.17
C ALA A 93 6.98 -5.09 3.46
N VAL A 94 7.75 -3.99 3.44
CA VAL A 94 7.37 -2.76 2.74
C VAL A 94 7.23 -3.02 1.23
N GLY A 95 8.22 -3.67 0.62
CA GLY A 95 8.23 -3.98 -0.82
C GLY A 95 7.03 -4.83 -1.23
N VAL A 96 6.74 -5.91 -0.50
CA VAL A 96 5.59 -6.79 -0.77
C VAL A 96 4.28 -6.03 -0.64
N GLY A 97 4.12 -5.19 0.38
CA GLY A 97 2.89 -4.40 0.52
C GLY A 97 2.68 -3.38 -0.60
N PHE A 98 3.73 -2.72 -1.10
CA PHE A 98 3.58 -1.82 -2.26
C PHE A 98 3.37 -2.56 -3.59
N ILE A 99 3.99 -3.73 -3.78
CA ILE A 99 3.69 -4.61 -4.92
C ILE A 99 2.21 -5.04 -4.87
N TRP A 100 1.68 -5.32 -3.69
CA TRP A 100 0.27 -5.65 -3.49
C TRP A 100 -0.66 -4.52 -3.92
N LEU A 101 -0.37 -3.27 -3.52
CA LEU A 101 -1.13 -2.09 -3.95
C LEU A 101 -1.13 -1.96 -5.49
N PHE A 102 0.06 -2.11 -6.09
CA PHE A 102 0.23 -1.98 -7.53
C PHE A 102 -0.52 -3.09 -8.29
N LEU A 103 -0.48 -4.34 -7.80
CA LEU A 103 -1.21 -5.46 -8.37
C LEU A 103 -2.71 -5.18 -8.40
N TRP A 104 -3.30 -4.77 -7.27
CA TRP A 104 -4.74 -4.49 -7.21
C TRP A 104 -5.15 -3.25 -8.01
N TYR A 105 -4.27 -2.25 -8.10
CA TYR A 105 -4.46 -1.14 -9.03
C TYR A 105 -4.60 -1.63 -10.49
N LEU A 106 -3.75 -2.55 -10.93
CA LEU A 106 -3.82 -3.13 -12.28
C LEU A 106 -5.09 -3.96 -12.47
N VAL A 107 -5.46 -4.78 -11.47
CA VAL A 107 -6.69 -5.58 -11.52
C VAL A 107 -7.91 -4.67 -11.65
N VAL A 108 -8.04 -3.62 -10.83
CA VAL A 108 -9.15 -2.67 -10.93
C VAL A 108 -9.17 -2.00 -12.30
N SER A 109 -8.01 -1.56 -12.79
CA SER A 109 -7.90 -0.93 -14.11
C SER A 109 -8.26 -1.87 -15.27
N PHE A 110 -8.11 -3.19 -15.08
CA PHE A 110 -8.58 -4.19 -16.02
C PHE A 110 -10.10 -4.42 -15.89
N LEU A 111 -10.60 -4.58 -14.66
CA LEU A 111 -12.02 -4.81 -14.40
C LEU A 111 -12.89 -3.64 -14.87
N THR A 112 -12.45 -2.39 -14.70
CA THR A 112 -13.22 -1.23 -15.16
C THR A 112 -13.35 -1.18 -16.68
N LYS A 113 -12.40 -1.74 -17.45
CA LYS A 113 -12.51 -1.86 -18.91
C LYS A 113 -13.51 -2.92 -19.36
N MET A 114 -13.88 -3.86 -18.48
CA MET A 114 -14.90 -4.87 -18.78
C MET A 114 -16.32 -4.36 -18.56
N ILE A 115 -16.48 -3.22 -17.88
CA ILE A 115 -17.77 -2.55 -17.77
C ILE A 115 -18.13 -2.04 -19.18
N PRO A 116 -19.35 -2.29 -19.69
CA PRO A 116 -19.74 -1.95 -21.07
C PRO A 116 -19.78 -0.45 -21.39
N LEU A 117 -19.38 0.42 -20.45
CA LEU A 117 -18.92 1.75 -20.79
C LEU A 117 -17.58 1.60 -21.52
N LYS A 118 -17.55 1.87 -22.83
CA LYS A 118 -16.30 2.04 -23.60
C LYS A 118 -15.57 3.32 -23.14
N ALA A 119 -15.18 3.35 -21.88
CA ALA A 119 -14.64 4.49 -21.19
C ALA A 119 -13.11 4.48 -21.34
N ASN A 120 -12.58 5.38 -22.15
CA ASN A 120 -11.18 5.72 -22.08
C ASN A 120 -10.97 6.52 -20.78
N GLU A 121 -10.17 6.00 -19.85
CA GLU A 121 -9.97 6.62 -18.53
C GLU A 121 -9.45 8.07 -18.62
N ILE A 122 -8.72 8.40 -19.69
CA ILE A 122 -8.25 9.77 -19.93
C ILE A 122 -9.44 10.69 -20.29
N GLU A 123 -10.34 10.21 -21.15
CA GLU A 123 -11.55 10.96 -21.57
C GLU A 123 -12.50 11.15 -20.38
N GLU A 124 -12.72 10.11 -19.58
CA GLU A 124 -13.53 10.21 -18.35
C GLU A 124 -12.98 11.24 -17.34
N MET A 125 -11.66 11.38 -17.27
CA MET A 125 -11.00 12.42 -16.46
C MET A 125 -11.12 13.81 -17.09
N GLU A 126 -11.08 13.90 -18.42
CA GLU A 126 -11.29 15.14 -19.16
C GLU A 126 -12.73 15.65 -19.05
N GLU A 127 -13.70 14.76 -18.97
CA GLU A 127 -15.12 15.08 -18.76
C GLU A 127 -15.50 15.30 -17.27
N ASP A 128 -14.54 15.12 -16.35
CA ASP A 128 -14.75 15.19 -14.89
C ASP A 128 -15.85 14.24 -14.40
N ASN A 129 -15.93 13.03 -14.99
CA ASN A 129 -16.91 12.01 -14.60
C ASN A 129 -16.56 11.42 -13.23
N PHE A 130 -16.99 12.12 -12.18
CA PHE A 130 -16.75 11.71 -10.80
C PHE A 130 -17.37 10.34 -10.48
N GLY A 131 -18.50 9.97 -11.11
CA GLY A 131 -19.18 8.71 -10.89
C GLY A 131 -18.33 7.50 -11.28
N TYR A 132 -17.67 7.58 -12.44
CA TYR A 132 -16.72 6.57 -12.90
C TYR A 132 -15.57 6.37 -11.90
N PHE A 133 -14.93 7.45 -11.46
CA PHE A 133 -13.81 7.37 -10.51
C PHE A 133 -14.24 7.00 -9.09
N LEU A 134 -15.47 7.29 -8.69
CA LEU A 134 -16.05 6.86 -7.42
C LEU A 134 -16.24 5.34 -7.41
N ILE A 135 -16.84 4.78 -8.46
CA ILE A 135 -16.96 3.31 -8.62
C ILE A 135 -15.57 2.67 -8.64
N LYS A 136 -14.65 3.19 -9.46
CA LYS A 136 -13.27 2.68 -9.54
C LYS A 136 -12.55 2.72 -8.19
N GLY A 137 -12.71 3.82 -7.44
CA GLY A 137 -12.15 3.99 -6.11
C GLY A 137 -12.73 3.01 -5.09
N MET A 138 -14.05 2.83 -5.08
CA MET A 138 -14.72 1.85 -4.22
C MET A 138 -14.28 0.41 -4.53
N MET A 139 -14.09 0.07 -5.81
CA MET A 139 -13.57 -1.24 -6.20
C MET A 139 -12.16 -1.48 -5.65
N LEU A 140 -11.27 -0.48 -5.76
CA LEU A 140 -9.92 -0.59 -5.23
C LEU A 140 -9.92 -0.74 -3.71
N LEU A 141 -10.65 0.11 -3.00
CA LEU A 141 -10.77 0.02 -1.55
C LEU A 141 -11.39 -1.31 -1.12
N GLY A 142 -12.48 -1.74 -1.76
CA GLY A 142 -13.15 -3.00 -1.47
C GLY A 142 -12.24 -4.21 -1.64
N LEU A 143 -11.43 -4.25 -2.70
CA LEU A 143 -10.46 -5.32 -2.92
C LEU A 143 -9.35 -5.33 -1.87
N ILE A 144 -8.78 -4.17 -1.56
CA ILE A 144 -7.73 -4.07 -0.54
C ILE A 144 -8.26 -4.46 0.85
N PHE A 145 -9.45 -3.99 1.24
CA PHE A 145 -10.05 -4.35 2.51
C PHE A 145 -10.38 -5.84 2.61
N SER A 146 -11.06 -6.39 1.59
CA SER A 146 -11.47 -7.81 1.59
C SER A 146 -10.29 -8.77 1.60
N LEU A 147 -9.16 -8.40 0.99
CA LEU A 147 -7.97 -9.24 0.89
C LEU A 147 -6.84 -8.83 1.84
N SER A 148 -7.13 -7.95 2.81
CA SER A 148 -6.18 -7.52 3.84
C SER A 148 -5.66 -8.67 4.70
N SER A 149 -6.51 -9.66 5.00
CA SER A 149 -6.13 -10.87 5.73
C SER A 149 -5.13 -11.72 4.95
N VAL A 150 -5.31 -11.84 3.64
CA VAL A 150 -4.40 -12.55 2.73
C VAL A 150 -3.05 -11.84 2.69
N LEU A 151 -3.05 -10.51 2.58
CA LEU A 151 -1.81 -9.73 2.66
C LEU A 151 -1.09 -9.95 3.99
N SER A 152 -1.82 -9.88 5.12
CA SER A 152 -1.24 -10.13 6.44
C SER A 152 -0.62 -11.52 6.55
N MET A 153 -1.30 -12.55 6.05
CA MET A 153 -0.79 -13.92 6.02
C MET A 153 0.49 -14.01 5.19
N MET A 154 0.51 -13.46 3.98
CA MET A 154 1.71 -13.44 3.13
C MET A 154 2.87 -12.71 3.82
N LEU A 155 2.62 -11.55 4.41
CA LEU A 155 3.63 -10.79 5.14
C LEU A 155 4.16 -11.56 6.36
N ARG A 156 3.31 -12.30 7.08
CA ARG A 156 3.71 -13.11 8.23
C ARG A 156 4.58 -14.31 7.87
N THR A 157 4.46 -14.87 6.66
CA THR A 157 5.39 -15.92 6.19
C THR A 157 6.83 -15.44 6.04
N LEU A 158 7.05 -14.11 6.05
CA LEU A 158 8.37 -13.49 5.95
C LEU A 158 8.97 -13.19 7.33
N ILE A 159 8.25 -13.47 8.40
CA ILE A 159 8.72 -13.30 9.77
C ILE A 159 9.73 -14.40 10.10
N PRO A 160 10.91 -14.06 10.66
CA PRO A 160 11.86 -15.06 11.13
C PRO A 160 11.25 -15.89 12.26
N ASN A 161 11.25 -17.22 12.09
CA ASN A 161 10.71 -18.16 13.06
C ASN A 161 11.58 -18.19 14.33
N VAL A 162 10.92 -18.10 15.49
CA VAL A 162 11.53 -18.49 16.76
C VAL A 162 11.36 -20.00 16.84
N GLU A 163 12.42 -20.77 16.56
CA GLU A 163 12.43 -22.18 16.94
C GLU A 163 12.44 -22.23 18.46
N ILE A 164 11.28 -22.49 19.05
CA ILE A 164 11.20 -22.86 20.46
C ILE A 164 11.83 -24.26 20.51
N PRO A 165 12.97 -24.48 21.20
CA PRO A 165 13.47 -25.82 21.37
C PRO A 165 12.37 -26.59 22.11
N PHE A 166 11.76 -27.56 21.42
CA PHE A 166 10.93 -28.56 22.09
C PHE A 166 11.87 -29.26 23.06
N TYR A 167 11.67 -29.05 24.36
CA TYR A 167 12.29 -29.87 25.38
C TYR A 167 11.84 -31.32 25.13
N HIS A 168 12.74 -32.13 24.59
CA HIS A 168 12.67 -33.59 24.63
C HIS A 168 13.76 -34.08 25.59
#